data_AF-A0A6C1RIY5-F1
#
_entry.id   AF-A0A6C1RIY5-F1
#
_cell.length_a   1.000
_cell.length_b   1.000
_cell.length_c   1.000
_cell.angle_alpha   90.00
_cell.angle_beta   90.00
_cell.angle_gamma   90.00
#
_symmetry.space_group_name_H-M   'P 1'
#
loop_
_entity.id
_entity.type
_entity.pdbx_description
1 polymer ?
#
loop_
_entity_poly.entity_id
_entity_poly.type
_entity_poly.pdbx_seq_one_letter_code
_entity_poly.pdbx_strand_id
1 'polypeptide(L)'
;MSTTAQTRLRKAALLPAVLSLLASLMSGSCNMVNDLLNMTPLEVVSYNPAERYASADSLSDITIRFSSAMNRSSAEAAFTLDDGSGALSGRFSWQRNATKMVFHPQHGFAAATQYTVSVSSDAEDRWGNNLKPELLFAFSTGTDSVPPWVAGHTPADGQQTALETIVIEFSKPMRYDCVYRSFMISPSVALRADWDLESRVVTYTPLQPLSSATRYTVTVGNEACDRSGNRLVEEHQFTFVTEGSSDLNAEVVRITRSGAILEPDPQRFINRVGMEKDDEIEVLFGGPVALSARSNAVVLSPSVPHWLRWSPLFDSATLVLREPLVWGEIYQLVAAQTTFRFVVDGVWSQPLQLEAIALSNSVSSGASGFVELSLGDSVTLFTPQSGSEPGSIANSNIAVDFVLTHAANAVVSLGGLMSAFRISSGSGAFAFTVLDMALDPSDSPFQPSAQRSVVRALIDARNVGGAPMEVVTIELGEQAHDNYGNRLLERYRIEVNAQ
;
A
#
# COMPACT_ATOMS: atom_id res chain seq x y z
N MET A 1 55.33 -35.29 -32.15
CA MET A 1 56.13 -34.30 -31.40
C MET A 1 55.90 -32.93 -32.00
N SER A 2 55.54 -31.98 -31.13
CA SER A 2 55.53 -30.51 -31.30
C SER A 2 54.54 -29.84 -32.27
N THR A 3 53.61 -29.13 -31.62
CA THR A 3 52.67 -28.10 -32.07
C THR A 3 53.34 -26.77 -32.47
N THR A 4 52.77 -26.03 -33.44
CA THR A 4 52.73 -24.55 -33.38
C THR A 4 51.59 -23.98 -34.25
N ALA A 5 50.85 -23.03 -33.68
CA ALA A 5 49.75 -22.27 -34.28
C ALA A 5 50.24 -21.09 -35.13
N GLN A 6 49.40 -20.56 -36.05
CA GLN A 6 49.00 -19.12 -36.12
C GLN A 6 48.34 -18.65 -37.45
N THR A 7 47.20 -17.93 -37.29
CA THR A 7 46.88 -16.61 -37.91
C THR A 7 46.22 -16.46 -39.31
N ARG A 8 44.93 -16.04 -39.27
CA ARG A 8 44.16 -14.98 -39.99
C ARG A 8 44.16 -14.81 -41.54
N LEU A 9 42.90 -14.76 -42.06
CA LEU A 9 42.27 -13.82 -43.01
C LEU A 9 42.75 -13.68 -44.48
N ARG A 10 41.85 -13.95 -45.45
CA ARG A 10 41.60 -13.13 -46.65
C ARG A 10 40.14 -13.19 -47.14
N LYS A 11 39.73 -12.07 -47.76
CA LYS A 11 38.41 -11.53 -48.12
C LYS A 11 37.87 -11.97 -49.51
N ALA A 12 36.55 -11.77 -49.65
CA ALA A 12 35.80 -11.23 -50.80
C ALA A 12 35.45 -12.10 -52.02
N ALA A 13 34.14 -12.29 -52.24
CA ALA A 13 33.38 -11.87 -53.44
C ALA A 13 31.93 -12.36 -53.34
N LEU A 14 30.92 -11.47 -53.36
CA LEU A 14 29.53 -11.70 -53.83
C LEU A 14 28.63 -10.48 -53.50
N LEU A 15 28.82 -9.38 -54.23
CA LEU A 15 27.86 -8.29 -54.43
C LEU A 15 28.02 -7.89 -55.91
N PRO A 16 27.23 -8.40 -56.89
CA PRO A 16 26.13 -7.58 -57.43
C PRO A 16 25.03 -8.35 -58.22
N ALA A 17 24.53 -9.52 -57.80
CA ALA A 17 23.52 -10.28 -58.58
C ALA A 17 22.06 -10.14 -58.11
N VAL A 18 21.81 -9.47 -56.99
CA VAL A 18 20.46 -9.45 -56.35
C VAL A 18 19.65 -8.18 -56.69
N LEU A 19 20.29 -7.15 -57.28
CA LEU A 19 19.63 -5.84 -57.47
C LEU A 19 18.94 -5.65 -58.83
N SER A 20 19.12 -6.54 -59.82
CA SER A 20 18.55 -6.38 -61.17
C SER A 20 17.26 -7.17 -61.43
N LEU A 21 16.84 -8.07 -60.53
CA LEU A 21 15.60 -8.85 -60.69
C LEU A 21 14.36 -8.19 -60.05
N LEU A 22 14.53 -7.13 -59.24
CA LEU A 22 13.42 -6.42 -58.59
C LEU A 22 12.80 -5.29 -59.44
N ALA A 23 13.42 -4.87 -60.55
CA ALA A 23 13.00 -3.68 -61.29
C ALA A 23 12.04 -3.96 -62.47
N SER A 24 11.81 -5.21 -62.85
CA SER A 24 11.02 -5.58 -64.04
C SER A 24 9.63 -6.19 -63.76
N LEU A 25 9.18 -6.24 -62.50
CA LEU A 25 7.81 -6.66 -62.12
C LEU A 25 6.91 -5.52 -61.63
N MET A 26 7.36 -4.25 -61.72
CA MET A 26 6.68 -3.08 -61.13
C MET A 26 5.72 -2.36 -62.07
N SER A 27 5.11 -3.06 -63.04
CA SER A 27 4.09 -2.47 -63.92
C SER A 27 2.78 -3.27 -64.00
N GLY A 28 2.64 -4.34 -63.20
CA GLY A 28 1.44 -5.20 -63.19
C GLY A 28 0.67 -5.34 -61.87
N SER A 29 1.24 -4.96 -60.71
CA SER A 29 0.67 -5.40 -59.43
C SER A 29 0.75 -4.35 -58.31
N CYS A 30 0.07 -3.20 -58.49
CA CYS A 30 -0.14 -2.29 -57.37
C CYS A 30 -1.15 -2.84 -56.33
N ASN A 31 -1.90 -3.90 -56.66
CA ASN A 31 -2.88 -4.54 -55.77
C ASN A 31 -2.31 -5.73 -54.98
N MET A 32 -1.35 -6.48 -55.54
CA MET A 32 -0.89 -7.74 -54.93
C MET A 32 -0.13 -7.53 -53.60
N VAL A 33 0.58 -6.41 -53.45
CA VAL A 33 1.23 -6.04 -52.18
C VAL A 33 0.19 -5.62 -51.12
N ASN A 34 -0.88 -4.94 -51.54
CA ASN A 34 -1.96 -4.53 -50.64
C ASN A 34 -2.82 -5.72 -50.18
N ASP A 35 -3.03 -6.71 -51.05
CA ASP A 35 -3.71 -7.96 -50.70
C ASP A 35 -2.88 -8.80 -49.72
N LEU A 36 -1.55 -8.88 -49.94
CA LEU A 36 -0.64 -9.61 -49.05
C LEU A 36 -0.56 -9.01 -47.63
N LEU A 37 -0.74 -7.69 -47.50
CA LEU A 37 -0.73 -6.99 -46.21
C LEU A 37 -2.05 -7.10 -45.44
N ASN A 38 -3.15 -7.55 -46.09
CA ASN A 38 -4.49 -7.60 -45.49
C ASN A 38 -5.04 -9.04 -45.34
N MET A 39 -4.17 -10.05 -45.25
CA MET A 39 -4.54 -11.43 -44.90
C MET A 39 -4.75 -11.60 -43.39
N THR A 40 -5.66 -10.82 -42.81
CA THR A 40 -6.11 -11.02 -41.43
C THR A 40 -7.21 -12.08 -41.37
N PRO A 41 -7.20 -12.99 -40.38
CA PRO A 41 -8.29 -13.95 -40.21
C PRO A 41 -9.65 -13.26 -40.14
N LEU A 42 -10.56 -13.70 -41.01
CA LEU A 42 -11.94 -13.23 -41.02
C LEU A 42 -12.76 -14.10 -40.07
N GLU A 43 -13.31 -13.48 -39.03
CA GLU A 43 -14.04 -14.16 -37.95
C GLU A 43 -15.33 -13.39 -37.63
N VAL A 44 -16.32 -14.09 -37.06
CA VAL A 44 -17.49 -13.46 -36.45
C VAL A 44 -17.13 -12.98 -35.04
N VAL A 45 -17.26 -11.69 -34.81
CA VAL A 45 -16.97 -11.03 -33.51
C VAL A 45 -18.16 -11.14 -32.56
N SER A 46 -19.38 -11.04 -33.07
CA SER A 46 -20.60 -11.13 -32.27
C SER A 46 -21.83 -11.32 -33.16
N TYR A 47 -22.88 -11.94 -32.63
CA TYR A 47 -24.17 -12.06 -33.29
C TYR A 47 -25.32 -11.82 -32.30
N ASN A 48 -26.51 -11.52 -32.82
CA ASN A 48 -27.74 -11.38 -32.05
C ASN A 48 -28.91 -12.01 -32.83
N PRO A 49 -29.75 -12.86 -32.19
CA PRO A 49 -29.71 -13.28 -30.78
C PRO A 49 -28.47 -14.10 -30.43
N ALA A 50 -27.81 -13.77 -29.31
CA ALA A 50 -26.71 -14.58 -28.77
C ALA A 50 -27.21 -15.65 -27.79
N GLU A 51 -28.40 -15.43 -27.22
CA GLU A 51 -28.99 -16.32 -26.22
C GLU A 51 -29.84 -17.40 -26.89
N ARG A 52 -29.99 -18.54 -26.22
CA ARG A 52 -30.78 -19.68 -26.71
C ARG A 52 -32.26 -19.34 -26.90
N TYR A 53 -32.77 -18.35 -26.16
CA TYR A 53 -34.15 -17.90 -26.26
C TYR A 53 -34.23 -16.41 -26.56
N ALA A 54 -35.14 -16.03 -27.44
CA ALA A 54 -35.45 -14.64 -27.75
C ALA A 54 -36.97 -14.44 -27.70
N SER A 55 -37.44 -13.29 -27.24
CA SER A 55 -38.88 -12.99 -27.36
C SER A 55 -39.22 -12.69 -28.82
N ALA A 56 -40.22 -13.40 -29.37
CA ALA A 56 -40.70 -13.15 -30.74
C ALA A 56 -41.18 -11.70 -30.91
N ASP A 57 -41.75 -11.10 -29.86
CA ASP A 57 -42.31 -9.75 -29.90
C ASP A 57 -41.24 -8.65 -29.88
N SER A 58 -40.06 -8.95 -29.32
CA SER A 58 -38.95 -7.98 -29.26
C SER A 58 -37.85 -8.25 -30.27
N LEU A 59 -37.80 -9.45 -30.87
CA LEU A 59 -36.85 -9.78 -31.91
C LEU A 59 -37.40 -9.37 -33.28
N SER A 60 -36.72 -8.41 -33.91
CA SER A 60 -37.05 -7.95 -35.27
C SER A 60 -36.08 -8.46 -36.32
N ASP A 61 -34.79 -8.57 -35.97
CA ASP A 61 -33.71 -8.83 -36.93
C ASP A 61 -32.64 -9.78 -36.39
N ILE A 62 -31.95 -10.48 -37.30
CA ILE A 62 -30.67 -11.15 -37.00
C ILE A 62 -29.53 -10.18 -37.30
N THR A 63 -28.59 -10.03 -36.37
CA THR A 63 -27.41 -9.19 -36.55
C THR A 63 -26.15 -10.01 -36.46
N ILE A 64 -25.21 -9.83 -37.38
CA ILE A 64 -23.88 -10.47 -37.35
C ILE A 64 -22.82 -9.39 -37.56
N ARG A 65 -21.79 -9.41 -36.72
CA ARG A 65 -20.64 -8.51 -36.79
C ARG A 65 -19.36 -9.30 -37.08
N PHE A 66 -18.63 -8.86 -38.09
CA PHE A 66 -17.40 -9.50 -38.57
C PHE A 66 -16.17 -8.71 -38.11
N SER A 67 -15.00 -9.38 -38.08
CA SER A 67 -13.71 -8.77 -37.73
C SER A 67 -13.25 -7.72 -38.76
N SER A 68 -13.71 -7.86 -40.01
CA SER A 68 -13.33 -7.03 -41.17
C SER A 68 -14.52 -6.65 -42.04
N ALA A 69 -14.30 -5.72 -42.98
CA ALA A 69 -15.33 -5.23 -43.90
C ALA A 69 -15.63 -6.28 -44.99
N MET A 70 -16.88 -6.76 -45.04
CA MET A 70 -17.31 -7.85 -45.90
C MET A 70 -17.53 -7.44 -47.36
N ASN A 71 -17.35 -8.39 -48.28
CA ASN A 71 -18.03 -8.36 -49.57
C ASN A 71 -19.50 -8.70 -49.34
N ARG A 72 -20.38 -7.71 -49.49
CA ARG A 72 -21.80 -7.85 -49.14
C ARG A 72 -22.50 -8.95 -49.92
N SER A 73 -22.29 -9.02 -51.24
CA SER A 73 -22.97 -10.00 -52.09
C SER A 73 -22.59 -11.45 -51.73
N SER A 74 -21.32 -11.69 -51.42
CA SER A 74 -20.85 -13.02 -50.99
C SER A 74 -21.41 -13.36 -49.59
N ALA A 75 -21.36 -12.43 -48.63
CA ALA A 75 -21.88 -12.66 -47.29
C ALA A 75 -23.41 -12.91 -47.27
N GLU A 76 -24.17 -12.17 -48.08
CA GLU A 76 -25.62 -12.35 -48.22
C GLU A 76 -25.97 -13.70 -48.87
N ALA A 77 -25.20 -14.13 -49.87
CA ALA A 77 -25.39 -15.43 -50.54
C ALA A 77 -25.03 -16.62 -49.63
N ALA A 78 -24.10 -16.43 -48.70
CA ALA A 78 -23.66 -17.45 -47.74
C ALA A 78 -24.56 -17.54 -46.48
N PHE A 79 -25.47 -16.59 -46.27
CA PHE A 79 -26.33 -16.54 -45.08
C PHE A 79 -27.60 -17.37 -45.26
N THR A 80 -28.00 -18.10 -44.21
CA THR A 80 -29.32 -18.76 -44.13
C THR A 80 -29.94 -18.55 -42.75
N LEU A 81 -31.25 -18.33 -42.71
CA LEU A 81 -32.11 -18.46 -41.53
C LEU A 81 -33.15 -19.52 -41.84
N ASP A 82 -33.22 -20.59 -41.05
CA ASP A 82 -34.13 -21.73 -41.26
C ASP A 82 -34.97 -21.98 -40.00
N ASP A 83 -36.26 -22.30 -40.15
CA ASP A 83 -37.19 -22.56 -39.03
C ASP A 83 -37.59 -24.04 -38.86
N GLY A 84 -36.88 -24.94 -39.54
CA GLY A 84 -37.18 -26.37 -39.64
C GLY A 84 -38.12 -26.73 -40.80
N SER A 85 -38.80 -25.74 -41.41
CA SER A 85 -39.61 -25.93 -42.62
C SER A 85 -38.88 -25.50 -43.90
N GLY A 86 -37.73 -24.84 -43.75
CA GLY A 86 -36.85 -24.39 -44.83
C GLY A 86 -36.31 -22.97 -44.61
N ALA A 87 -35.47 -22.52 -45.54
CA ALA A 87 -34.86 -21.19 -45.50
C ALA A 87 -35.90 -20.06 -45.65
N LEU A 88 -35.87 -19.12 -44.71
CA LEU A 88 -36.72 -17.95 -44.70
C LEU A 88 -36.21 -16.84 -45.60
N SER A 89 -37.14 -16.19 -46.29
CA SER A 89 -36.86 -15.01 -47.12
C SER A 89 -36.82 -13.72 -46.29
N GLY A 90 -36.00 -12.78 -46.71
CA GLY A 90 -35.85 -11.48 -46.04
C GLY A 90 -35.02 -10.50 -46.86
N ARG A 91 -34.69 -9.36 -46.26
CA ARG A 91 -33.83 -8.33 -46.83
C ARG A 91 -32.62 -8.09 -45.95
N PHE A 92 -31.51 -7.70 -46.56
CA PHE A 92 -30.30 -7.32 -45.83
C PHE A 92 -30.15 -5.81 -45.72
N SER A 93 -29.58 -5.36 -44.61
CA SER A 93 -29.03 -4.02 -44.47
C SER A 93 -27.64 -4.09 -43.84
N TRP A 94 -26.83 -3.07 -44.09
CA TRP A 94 -25.43 -3.05 -43.69
C TRP A 94 -25.06 -1.73 -43.03
N GLN A 95 -24.18 -1.82 -42.04
CA GLN A 95 -23.48 -0.64 -41.53
C GLN A 95 -22.57 -0.05 -42.62
N ARG A 96 -22.34 1.28 -42.56
CA ARG A 96 -21.55 2.02 -43.56
C ARG A 96 -20.17 1.42 -43.83
N ASN A 97 -19.51 0.87 -42.82
CA ASN A 97 -18.18 0.25 -42.90
C ASN A 97 -18.19 -1.23 -43.33
N ALA A 98 -19.37 -1.81 -43.61
CA ALA A 98 -19.57 -3.20 -44.02
C ALA A 98 -19.07 -4.28 -43.01
N THR A 99 -18.88 -3.93 -41.73
CA THR A 99 -18.52 -4.92 -40.69
C THR A 99 -19.72 -5.50 -39.96
N LYS A 100 -20.93 -5.01 -40.24
CA LYS A 100 -22.17 -5.44 -39.57
C LYS A 100 -23.26 -5.66 -40.62
N MET A 101 -23.73 -6.90 -40.70
CA MET A 101 -24.87 -7.34 -41.51
C MET A 101 -26.09 -7.46 -40.61
N VAL A 102 -27.24 -7.02 -41.12
CA VAL A 102 -28.54 -7.17 -40.46
C VAL A 102 -29.49 -7.82 -41.46
N PHE A 103 -30.07 -8.95 -41.08
CA PHE A 103 -31.09 -9.65 -41.85
C PHE A 103 -32.47 -9.39 -41.25
N HIS A 104 -33.36 -8.87 -42.08
CA HIS A 104 -34.75 -8.55 -41.75
C HIS A 104 -35.67 -9.61 -42.39
N PRO A 105 -36.15 -10.62 -41.64
CA PRO A 105 -37.06 -11.63 -42.17
C PRO A 105 -38.36 -10.99 -42.66
N GLN A 106 -38.90 -11.46 -43.78
CA GLN A 106 -40.07 -10.84 -44.42
C GLN A 106 -41.34 -10.89 -43.54
N HIS A 107 -41.51 -11.98 -42.79
CA HIS A 107 -42.69 -12.22 -41.96
C HIS A 107 -42.40 -12.15 -40.45
N GLY A 108 -41.23 -11.63 -40.06
CA GLY A 108 -40.79 -11.63 -38.67
C GLY A 108 -40.48 -13.02 -38.13
N PHE A 109 -40.52 -13.17 -36.80
CA PHE A 109 -40.34 -14.46 -36.13
C PHE A 109 -41.67 -14.93 -35.52
N ALA A 110 -42.02 -16.19 -35.78
CA ALA A 110 -43.14 -16.85 -35.12
C ALA A 110 -42.78 -17.18 -33.67
N ALA A 111 -43.75 -17.22 -32.76
CA ALA A 111 -43.53 -17.65 -31.38
C ALA A 111 -43.31 -19.17 -31.29
N ALA A 112 -42.67 -19.63 -30.20
CA ALA A 112 -42.42 -21.04 -29.91
C ALA A 112 -41.75 -21.82 -31.06
N THR A 113 -40.91 -21.15 -31.86
CA THR A 113 -40.29 -21.68 -33.06
C THR A 113 -38.78 -21.74 -32.91
N GLN A 114 -38.15 -22.82 -33.35
CA GLN A 114 -36.70 -22.94 -33.36
C GLN A 114 -36.14 -22.45 -34.69
N TYR A 115 -35.17 -21.57 -34.62
CA TYR A 115 -34.46 -21.00 -35.76
C TYR A 115 -33.00 -21.43 -35.76
N THR A 116 -32.48 -21.78 -36.92
CA THR A 116 -31.06 -22.04 -37.17
C THR A 116 -30.53 -20.97 -38.09
N VAL A 117 -29.42 -20.33 -37.69
CA VAL A 117 -28.73 -19.33 -38.49
C VAL A 117 -27.38 -19.89 -38.90
N SER A 118 -27.05 -19.77 -40.18
CA SER A 118 -25.74 -20.13 -40.70
C SER A 118 -25.14 -19.04 -41.59
N VAL A 119 -23.81 -18.95 -41.58
CA VAL A 119 -23.01 -18.24 -42.59
C VAL A 119 -21.87 -19.17 -43.00
N SER A 120 -21.92 -19.68 -44.23
CA SER A 120 -20.92 -20.62 -44.74
C SER A 120 -19.55 -19.95 -44.94
N SER A 121 -18.54 -20.77 -45.17
CA SER A 121 -17.19 -20.32 -45.53
C SER A 121 -17.07 -19.66 -46.91
N ASP A 122 -18.17 -19.55 -47.67
CA ASP A 122 -18.21 -18.82 -48.95
C ASP A 122 -18.36 -17.30 -48.73
N ALA A 123 -18.62 -16.87 -47.49
CA ALA A 123 -18.59 -15.47 -47.10
C ALA A 123 -17.14 -14.95 -47.09
N GLU A 124 -16.89 -13.89 -47.85
CA GLU A 124 -15.56 -13.31 -48.05
C GLU A 124 -15.51 -11.83 -47.66
N ASP A 125 -14.35 -11.36 -47.21
CA ASP A 125 -14.09 -9.93 -47.09
C ASP A 125 -13.73 -9.29 -48.44
N ARG A 126 -13.54 -7.97 -48.45
CA ARG A 126 -13.18 -7.23 -49.68
C ARG A 126 -11.80 -7.58 -50.27
N TRP A 127 -11.00 -8.36 -49.55
CA TRP A 127 -9.67 -8.82 -49.96
C TRP A 127 -9.66 -10.31 -50.32
N GLY A 128 -10.83 -10.98 -50.30
CA GLY A 128 -10.96 -12.39 -50.64
C GLY A 128 -10.58 -13.35 -49.52
N ASN A 129 -10.52 -12.90 -48.26
CA ASN A 129 -10.36 -13.82 -47.14
C ASN A 129 -11.73 -14.45 -46.78
N ASN A 130 -11.79 -15.78 -46.76
CA ASN A 130 -13.00 -16.52 -46.40
C ASN A 130 -13.24 -16.55 -44.88
N LEU A 131 -14.51 -16.57 -44.49
CA LEU A 131 -14.92 -16.74 -43.10
C LEU A 131 -14.52 -18.13 -42.57
N LYS A 132 -13.70 -18.16 -41.51
CA LYS A 132 -13.30 -19.39 -40.82
C LYS A 132 -13.16 -19.16 -39.31
N PRO A 133 -13.84 -19.93 -38.45
CA PRO A 133 -14.81 -20.98 -38.79
C PRO A 133 -16.11 -20.41 -39.37
N GLU A 134 -16.90 -21.24 -40.04
CA GLU A 134 -18.27 -20.89 -40.42
C GLU A 134 -19.11 -20.58 -39.17
N LEU A 135 -20.12 -19.71 -39.32
CA LEU A 135 -21.05 -19.43 -38.23
C LEU A 135 -22.21 -20.42 -38.30
N LEU A 136 -22.50 -21.09 -37.19
CA LEU A 136 -23.70 -21.90 -37.02
C LEU A 136 -24.21 -21.77 -35.59
N PHE A 137 -25.43 -21.27 -35.41
CA PHE A 137 -26.08 -21.23 -34.11
C PHE A 137 -27.60 -21.42 -34.24
N ALA A 138 -28.25 -21.77 -33.14
CA ALA A 138 -29.70 -21.91 -33.09
C ALA A 138 -30.27 -21.18 -31.87
N PHE A 139 -31.48 -20.63 -32.02
CA PHE A 139 -32.24 -20.02 -30.95
C PHE A 139 -33.72 -20.39 -31.08
N SER A 140 -34.48 -20.25 -30.00
CA SER A 140 -35.91 -20.47 -29.98
C SER A 140 -36.63 -19.19 -29.61
N THR A 141 -37.73 -18.89 -30.27
CA THR A 141 -38.60 -17.80 -29.87
C THR A 141 -39.51 -18.22 -28.72
N GLY A 142 -39.52 -17.47 -27.62
CA GLY A 142 -40.30 -17.78 -26.43
C GLY A 142 -39.67 -17.24 -25.16
N THR A 143 -40.28 -17.54 -24.01
CA THR A 143 -39.72 -17.22 -22.70
C THR A 143 -38.73 -18.29 -22.27
N ASP A 144 -37.49 -17.91 -21.95
CA ASP A 144 -36.62 -18.80 -21.19
C ASP A 144 -37.21 -18.96 -19.79
N SER A 145 -37.64 -20.17 -19.46
CA SER A 145 -38.19 -20.52 -18.14
C SER A 145 -37.30 -21.50 -17.38
N VAL A 146 -36.06 -21.72 -17.84
CA VAL A 146 -35.13 -22.65 -17.18
C VAL A 146 -34.31 -21.86 -16.16
N PRO A 147 -34.45 -22.15 -14.84
CA PRO A 147 -33.66 -21.50 -13.80
C PRO A 147 -32.15 -21.66 -14.00
N PRO A 148 -31.33 -20.65 -13.65
CA PRO A 148 -29.90 -20.87 -13.47
C PRO A 148 -29.64 -21.76 -12.25
N TRP A 149 -28.43 -22.31 -12.17
CA TRP A 149 -27.88 -22.94 -10.96
C TRP A 149 -26.38 -22.64 -10.85
N VAL A 150 -25.80 -22.83 -9.67
CA VAL A 150 -24.34 -22.77 -9.48
C VAL A 150 -23.73 -24.07 -10.00
N ALA A 151 -23.03 -23.99 -11.12
CA ALA A 151 -22.40 -25.13 -11.78
C ALA A 151 -21.09 -25.54 -11.09
N GLY A 152 -20.39 -24.58 -10.47
CA GLY A 152 -19.13 -24.82 -9.79
C GLY A 152 -18.75 -23.69 -8.86
N HIS A 153 -17.88 -23.98 -7.90
CA HIS A 153 -17.29 -22.96 -7.05
C HIS A 153 -15.89 -23.39 -6.59
N THR A 154 -15.06 -22.40 -6.28
CA THR A 154 -13.78 -22.59 -5.61
C THR A 154 -13.68 -21.55 -4.51
N PRO A 155 -13.26 -21.91 -3.29
CA PRO A 155 -12.85 -23.24 -2.83
C PRO A 155 -13.98 -24.27 -2.82
N ALA A 156 -13.63 -25.56 -2.82
CA ALA A 156 -14.59 -26.65 -2.62
C ALA A 156 -15.18 -26.59 -1.20
N ASP A 157 -16.41 -27.10 -1.03
CA ASP A 157 -17.06 -27.11 0.28
C ASP A 157 -16.25 -27.91 1.32
N GLY A 158 -16.02 -27.30 2.48
CA GLY A 158 -15.19 -27.81 3.57
C GLY A 158 -13.68 -27.72 3.34
N GLN A 159 -13.21 -27.16 2.21
CA GLN A 159 -11.78 -27.12 1.88
C GLN A 159 -10.98 -26.24 2.87
N GLN A 160 -9.80 -26.73 3.25
CA GLN A 160 -8.74 -25.91 3.86
C GLN A 160 -7.84 -25.32 2.78
N THR A 161 -7.58 -24.02 2.83
CA THR A 161 -6.85 -23.34 1.76
C THR A 161 -6.26 -21.99 2.20
N ALA A 162 -5.07 -21.64 1.68
CA ALA A 162 -4.49 -20.30 1.78
C ALA A 162 -5.16 -19.24 0.85
N LEU A 163 -6.25 -19.64 0.19
CA LEU A 163 -7.00 -18.98 -0.89
C LEU A 163 -6.91 -17.45 -1.00
N GLU A 164 -6.71 -17.00 -2.24
CA GLU A 164 -6.67 -15.57 -2.62
C GLU A 164 -7.97 -15.09 -3.30
N THR A 165 -8.81 -15.98 -3.83
CA THR A 165 -10.02 -15.60 -4.58
C THR A 165 -11.13 -16.64 -4.48
N ILE A 166 -12.38 -16.20 -4.34
CA ILE A 166 -13.57 -17.05 -4.40
C ILE A 166 -14.14 -16.98 -5.81
N VAL A 167 -14.30 -18.13 -6.47
CA VAL A 167 -14.83 -18.22 -7.84
C VAL A 167 -16.19 -18.92 -7.78
N ILE A 168 -17.19 -18.36 -8.46
CA ILE A 168 -18.50 -18.98 -8.65
C ILE A 168 -18.80 -19.04 -10.15
N GLU A 169 -19.10 -20.25 -10.62
CA GLU A 169 -19.51 -20.54 -11.98
C GLU A 169 -21.00 -20.87 -12.01
N PHE A 170 -21.74 -20.17 -12.87
CA PHE A 170 -23.17 -20.37 -13.10
C PHE A 170 -23.41 -21.13 -14.41
N SER A 171 -24.52 -21.86 -14.47
CA SER A 171 -24.91 -22.61 -15.67
C SER A 171 -25.30 -21.74 -16.87
N LYS A 172 -25.52 -20.45 -16.65
CA LYS A 172 -26.00 -19.47 -17.64
C LYS A 172 -25.47 -18.06 -17.36
N PRO A 173 -25.49 -17.14 -18.34
CA PRO A 173 -25.20 -15.73 -18.13
C PRO A 173 -26.14 -15.09 -17.10
N MET A 174 -25.56 -14.51 -16.06
CA MET A 174 -26.28 -13.90 -14.94
C MET A 174 -26.42 -12.39 -15.07
N ARG A 175 -27.41 -11.81 -14.35
CA ARG A 175 -27.49 -10.37 -14.11
C ARG A 175 -26.66 -9.96 -12.90
N TYR A 176 -25.71 -9.05 -13.12
CA TYR A 176 -24.77 -8.62 -12.08
C TYR A 176 -25.47 -8.02 -10.85
N ASP A 177 -26.53 -7.23 -11.05
CA ASP A 177 -27.28 -6.58 -9.97
C ASP A 177 -28.03 -7.60 -9.09
N CYS A 178 -28.61 -8.63 -9.71
CA CYS A 178 -29.29 -9.71 -8.98
C CYS A 178 -28.29 -10.51 -8.14
N VAL A 179 -27.15 -10.91 -8.74
CA VAL A 179 -26.12 -11.70 -8.04
C VAL A 179 -25.50 -10.90 -6.91
N TYR A 180 -25.16 -9.63 -7.14
CA TYR A 180 -24.57 -8.76 -6.13
C TYR A 180 -25.45 -8.61 -4.88
N ARG A 181 -26.77 -8.43 -5.06
CA ARG A 181 -27.72 -8.31 -3.93
C ARG A 181 -27.95 -9.63 -3.20
N SER A 182 -27.65 -10.75 -3.84
CA SER A 182 -27.92 -12.10 -3.33
C SER A 182 -26.66 -12.76 -2.78
N PHE A 183 -25.48 -12.19 -3.00
CA PHE A 183 -24.22 -12.72 -2.51
C PHE A 183 -23.93 -12.25 -1.09
N MET A 184 -23.58 -13.20 -0.22
CA MET A 184 -23.14 -12.92 1.14
C MET A 184 -21.93 -13.80 1.51
N ILE A 185 -21.04 -13.25 2.34
CA ILE A 185 -19.96 -13.99 2.98
C ILE A 185 -19.96 -13.70 4.48
N SER A 186 -19.79 -14.73 5.30
CA SER A 186 -19.72 -14.63 6.77
C SER A 186 -18.49 -15.37 7.31
N PRO A 187 -17.60 -14.74 8.12
CA PRO A 187 -17.60 -13.32 8.50
C PRO A 187 -17.55 -12.37 7.29
N SER A 188 -18.04 -11.14 7.46
CA SER A 188 -18.11 -10.17 6.37
C SER A 188 -16.72 -9.74 5.90
N VAL A 189 -16.50 -9.76 4.58
CA VAL A 189 -15.24 -9.35 3.93
C VAL A 189 -15.55 -8.37 2.82
N ALA A 190 -14.73 -7.32 2.68
CA ALA A 190 -14.80 -6.43 1.53
C ALA A 190 -14.18 -7.11 0.30
N LEU A 191 -14.96 -7.32 -0.75
CA LEU A 191 -14.57 -8.04 -1.96
C LEU A 191 -14.71 -7.15 -3.20
N ARG A 192 -13.83 -7.34 -4.18
CA ARG A 192 -14.00 -6.86 -5.56
C ARG A 192 -14.48 -8.02 -6.43
N ALA A 193 -15.56 -7.82 -7.18
CA ALA A 193 -16.07 -8.79 -8.15
C ALA A 193 -15.56 -8.48 -9.56
N ASP A 194 -15.08 -9.50 -10.26
CA ASP A 194 -14.69 -9.45 -11.67
C ASP A 194 -15.45 -10.55 -12.43
N TRP A 195 -16.10 -10.18 -13.53
CA TRP A 195 -16.92 -11.09 -14.34
C TRP A 195 -16.21 -11.44 -15.63
N ASP A 196 -16.36 -12.68 -16.05
CA ASP A 196 -15.97 -13.09 -17.40
C ASP A 196 -16.83 -12.41 -18.48
N LEU A 197 -16.37 -12.48 -19.72
CA LEU A 197 -17.06 -11.86 -20.87
C LEU A 197 -18.46 -12.45 -21.11
N GLU A 198 -18.69 -13.70 -20.72
CA GLU A 198 -19.97 -14.38 -20.88
C GLU A 198 -20.93 -14.17 -19.70
N SER A 199 -20.49 -13.48 -18.63
CA SER A 199 -21.27 -13.24 -17.41
C SER A 199 -21.69 -14.53 -16.68
N ARG A 200 -20.92 -15.61 -16.81
CA ARG A 200 -21.18 -16.91 -16.16
C ARG A 200 -20.27 -17.16 -14.98
N VAL A 201 -19.09 -16.54 -14.95
CA VAL A 201 -18.09 -16.75 -13.90
C VAL A 201 -17.81 -15.42 -13.22
N VAL A 202 -17.96 -15.40 -11.90
CA VAL A 202 -17.55 -14.28 -11.06
C VAL A 202 -16.40 -14.68 -10.17
N THR A 203 -15.34 -13.87 -10.19
CA THR A 203 -14.19 -13.99 -9.30
C THR A 203 -14.25 -12.87 -8.28
N TYR A 204 -14.37 -13.24 -7.01
CA TYR A 204 -14.30 -12.32 -5.88
C TYR A 204 -12.89 -12.31 -5.29
N THR A 205 -12.23 -11.16 -5.34
CA THR A 205 -10.93 -10.92 -4.72
C THR A 205 -11.11 -10.12 -3.42
N PRO A 206 -10.67 -10.60 -2.25
CA PRO A 206 -10.63 -9.81 -1.03
C PRO A 206 -9.78 -8.55 -1.17
N LEU A 207 -10.28 -7.42 -0.68
CA LEU A 207 -9.54 -6.16 -0.64
C LEU A 207 -8.49 -6.11 0.49
N GLN A 208 -8.64 -7.01 1.46
CA GLN A 208 -7.69 -7.26 2.54
C GLN A 208 -7.54 -8.77 2.72
N PRO A 209 -6.39 -9.28 3.23
CA PRO A 209 -6.22 -10.69 3.51
C PRO A 209 -7.33 -11.24 4.40
N LEU A 210 -7.81 -12.44 4.09
CA LEU A 210 -8.77 -13.16 4.94
C LEU A 210 -8.12 -13.50 6.29
N SER A 211 -8.92 -13.51 7.36
CA SER A 211 -8.44 -13.93 8.67
C SER A 211 -8.02 -15.41 8.63
N SER A 212 -6.87 -15.75 9.20
CA SER A 212 -6.35 -17.12 9.26
C SER A 212 -7.19 -18.03 10.16
N ALA A 213 -7.13 -19.35 9.97
CA ALA A 213 -7.85 -20.36 10.77
C ALA A 213 -9.37 -20.08 10.89
N THR A 214 -9.94 -19.33 9.95
CA THR A 214 -11.31 -18.81 10.06
C THR A 214 -12.19 -19.55 9.08
N ARG A 215 -13.31 -20.08 9.58
CA ARG A 215 -14.36 -20.66 8.75
C ARG A 215 -15.16 -19.53 8.11
N TYR A 216 -15.14 -19.47 6.78
CA TYR A 216 -16.00 -18.61 5.99
C TYR A 216 -17.15 -19.41 5.39
N THR A 217 -18.34 -18.82 5.38
CA THR A 217 -19.53 -19.35 4.71
C THR A 217 -19.94 -18.38 3.62
N VAL A 218 -20.02 -18.87 2.39
CA VAL A 218 -20.47 -18.12 1.22
C VAL A 218 -21.89 -18.56 0.88
N THR A 219 -22.78 -17.60 0.67
CA THR A 219 -24.16 -17.83 0.28
C THR A 219 -24.46 -17.05 -1.00
N VAL A 220 -25.03 -17.73 -1.98
CA VAL A 220 -25.69 -17.14 -3.16
C VAL A 220 -27.19 -17.36 -2.98
N GLY A 221 -27.89 -16.31 -2.56
CA GLY A 221 -29.32 -16.34 -2.30
C GLY A 221 -30.14 -16.63 -3.56
N ASN A 222 -31.34 -17.18 -3.36
CA ASN A 222 -32.24 -17.57 -4.44
C ASN A 222 -32.75 -16.40 -5.30
N GLU A 223 -32.59 -15.15 -4.84
CA GLU A 223 -32.90 -13.94 -5.61
C GLU A 223 -31.90 -13.67 -6.75
N ALA A 224 -30.77 -14.39 -6.80
CA ALA A 224 -29.83 -14.32 -7.93
C ALA A 224 -30.55 -14.78 -9.21
N CYS A 225 -30.44 -13.98 -10.28
CA CYS A 225 -31.25 -14.13 -11.47
C CYS A 225 -30.42 -14.08 -12.77
N ASP A 226 -30.87 -14.81 -13.78
CA ASP A 226 -30.31 -14.76 -15.13
C ASP A 226 -30.79 -13.51 -15.90
N ARG A 227 -30.29 -13.34 -17.14
CA ARG A 227 -30.69 -12.22 -18.02
C ARG A 227 -32.17 -12.23 -18.41
N SER A 228 -32.82 -13.39 -18.36
CA SER A 228 -34.24 -13.59 -18.63
C SER A 228 -35.11 -13.35 -17.38
N GLY A 229 -34.49 -13.16 -16.22
CA GLY A 229 -35.16 -12.94 -14.94
C GLY A 229 -35.50 -14.22 -14.18
N ASN A 230 -35.07 -15.39 -14.66
CA ASN A 230 -35.23 -16.64 -13.92
C ASN A 230 -34.30 -16.63 -12.71
N ARG A 231 -34.85 -16.99 -11.56
CA ARG A 231 -34.13 -17.02 -10.28
C ARG A 231 -33.53 -18.40 -10.03
N LEU A 232 -32.50 -18.47 -9.19
CA LEU A 232 -32.06 -19.75 -8.65
C LEU A 232 -33.24 -20.43 -7.94
N VAL A 233 -33.35 -21.76 -8.10
CA VAL A 233 -34.43 -22.54 -7.47
C VAL A 233 -34.30 -22.52 -5.94
N GLU A 234 -33.07 -22.66 -5.47
CA GLU A 234 -32.70 -22.64 -4.05
C GLU A 234 -31.43 -21.81 -3.86
N GLU A 235 -31.19 -21.36 -2.63
CA GLU A 235 -29.92 -20.73 -2.30
C GLU A 235 -28.78 -21.76 -2.37
N HIS A 236 -27.63 -21.32 -2.84
CA HIS A 236 -26.42 -22.14 -2.86
C HIS A 236 -25.49 -21.69 -1.73
N GLN A 237 -25.10 -22.62 -0.87
CA GLN A 237 -24.19 -22.33 0.25
C GLN A 237 -23.01 -23.30 0.23
N PHE A 238 -21.83 -22.78 0.52
CA PHE A 238 -20.64 -23.59 0.78
C PHE A 238 -19.77 -22.93 1.84
N THR A 239 -18.93 -23.73 2.48
CA THR A 239 -18.01 -23.31 3.52
C THR A 239 -16.58 -23.60 3.13
N PHE A 240 -15.65 -22.80 3.63
CA PHE A 240 -14.23 -23.12 3.56
C PHE A 240 -13.54 -22.62 4.81
N VAL A 241 -12.36 -23.16 5.10
CA VAL A 241 -11.54 -22.75 6.23
C VAL A 241 -10.25 -22.21 5.68
N THR A 242 -9.94 -20.94 5.98
CA THR A 242 -8.61 -20.44 5.69
C THR A 242 -7.59 -21.22 6.51
N GLU A 243 -6.47 -21.56 5.88
CA GLU A 243 -5.40 -22.25 6.60
C GLU A 243 -5.06 -21.49 7.88
N GLY A 244 -5.03 -22.25 8.98
CA GLY A 244 -4.54 -21.71 10.24
C GLY A 244 -3.04 -21.47 10.15
N SER A 245 -2.56 -20.58 11.02
CA SER A 245 -1.14 -20.44 11.35
C SER A 245 -0.58 -21.70 12.06
N SER A 246 -0.94 -22.90 11.60
CA SER A 246 -0.41 -24.18 12.09
C SER A 246 0.82 -24.63 11.31
N ASP A 247 1.27 -23.86 10.32
CA ASP A 247 2.55 -24.08 9.66
C ASP A 247 3.51 -22.92 9.93
N LEU A 248 3.86 -22.75 11.21
CA LEU A 248 5.15 -22.19 11.56
C LEU A 248 6.09 -23.36 11.83
N ASN A 249 6.38 -24.17 10.80
CA ASN A 249 7.69 -24.84 10.69
C ASN A 249 8.85 -23.82 10.57
N ALA A 250 8.53 -22.53 10.57
CA ALA A 250 9.46 -21.43 10.69
C ALA A 250 10.14 -21.46 12.07
N GLU A 251 11.18 -22.26 12.25
CA GLU A 251 12.10 -22.08 13.37
C GLU A 251 12.73 -20.68 13.26
N VAL A 252 12.79 -19.92 14.35
CA VAL A 252 13.58 -18.68 14.36
C VAL A 252 15.04 -19.07 14.35
N VAL A 253 15.69 -18.92 13.20
CA VAL A 253 17.11 -19.27 13.02
C VAL A 253 17.99 -18.18 13.64
N ARG A 254 17.64 -16.92 13.37
CA ARG A 254 18.45 -15.78 13.79
C ARG A 254 17.62 -14.51 13.87
N ILE A 255 17.90 -13.68 14.87
CA ILE A 255 17.47 -12.28 14.89
C ILE A 255 18.70 -11.42 14.65
N THR A 256 18.58 -10.40 13.80
CA THR A 256 19.64 -9.42 13.60
C THR A 256 19.17 -8.01 13.93
N ARG A 257 20.14 -7.20 14.38
CA ARG A 257 19.98 -5.79 14.66
C ARG A 257 20.94 -5.02 13.79
N SER A 258 20.42 -4.34 12.76
CA SER A 258 21.26 -3.60 11.82
C SER A 258 22.42 -4.48 11.26
N GLY A 259 22.14 -5.77 11.04
CA GLY A 259 23.07 -6.80 10.57
C GLY A 259 23.82 -7.60 11.65
N ALA A 260 23.89 -7.12 12.89
CA ALA A 260 24.56 -7.82 14.01
C ALA A 260 23.68 -8.96 14.56
N ILE A 261 24.26 -10.13 14.89
CA ILE A 261 23.50 -11.24 15.51
C ILE A 261 23.01 -10.80 16.89
N LEU A 262 21.73 -10.99 17.18
CA LEU A 262 21.18 -10.90 18.52
C LEU A 262 21.17 -12.29 19.16
N GLU A 263 22.12 -12.55 20.07
CA GLU A 263 22.16 -13.80 20.82
C GLU A 263 21.29 -13.68 22.08
N PRO A 264 20.16 -14.40 22.16
CA PRO A 264 19.33 -14.40 23.36
C PRO A 264 20.05 -15.09 24.52
N ASP A 265 19.89 -14.56 25.73
CA ASP A 265 20.30 -15.28 26.94
C ASP A 265 19.38 -16.51 27.22
N PRO A 266 19.66 -17.34 28.23
CA PRO A 266 18.82 -18.50 28.56
C PRO A 266 17.36 -18.14 28.92
N GLN A 267 17.08 -16.89 29.31
CA GLN A 267 15.73 -16.36 29.56
C GLN A 267 15.12 -15.68 28.33
N ARG A 268 15.79 -15.78 27.17
CA ARG A 268 15.44 -15.15 25.89
C ARG A 268 15.43 -13.62 25.93
N PHE A 269 16.23 -13.05 26.82
CA PHE A 269 16.46 -11.62 26.88
C PHE A 269 17.64 -11.24 25.98
N ILE A 270 17.43 -10.26 25.11
CA ILE A 270 18.39 -9.72 24.16
C ILE A 270 18.97 -8.41 24.74
N ASN A 271 19.57 -8.48 25.93
CA ASN A 271 20.05 -7.25 26.62
C ASN A 271 21.46 -6.85 26.20
N ARG A 272 22.22 -7.77 25.57
CA ARG A 272 23.68 -7.64 25.53
C ARG A 272 24.20 -6.62 24.53
N VAL A 273 23.33 -5.97 23.76
CA VAL A 273 23.73 -5.17 22.60
C VAL A 273 23.31 -3.70 22.70
N GLY A 274 22.44 -3.34 23.66
CA GLY A 274 21.93 -1.97 23.84
C GLY A 274 21.00 -1.56 22.70
N MET A 275 19.71 -1.92 22.74
CA MET A 275 18.82 -1.70 21.59
C MET A 275 18.50 -0.21 21.40
N GLU A 276 18.72 0.29 20.20
CA GLU A 276 18.38 1.65 19.83
C GLU A 276 16.89 1.74 19.42
N LYS A 277 16.29 2.90 19.59
CA LYS A 277 14.87 3.16 19.33
C LYS A 277 14.47 2.98 17.87
N ASP A 278 15.44 3.05 16.97
CA ASP A 278 15.33 3.03 15.52
C ASP A 278 16.09 1.87 14.86
N ASP A 279 16.53 0.90 15.66
CA ASP A 279 17.19 -0.30 15.15
C ASP A 279 16.28 -1.11 14.22
N GLU A 280 16.86 -1.59 13.11
CA GLU A 280 16.20 -2.54 12.22
C GLU A 280 16.29 -3.95 12.82
N ILE A 281 15.13 -4.55 13.11
CA ILE A 281 15.04 -5.94 13.59
C ILE A 281 14.67 -6.84 12.43
N GLU A 282 15.57 -7.74 12.03
CA GLU A 282 15.29 -8.77 11.04
C GLU A 282 15.17 -10.14 11.71
N VAL A 283 14.13 -10.89 11.34
CA VAL A 283 13.92 -12.27 11.76
C VAL A 283 14.15 -13.20 10.56
N LEU A 284 15.10 -14.11 10.70
CA LEU A 284 15.34 -15.20 9.75
C LEU A 284 14.61 -16.46 10.20
N PHE A 285 13.87 -17.07 9.29
CA PHE A 285 13.10 -18.29 9.51
C PHE A 285 13.81 -19.51 8.90
N GLY A 286 13.50 -20.70 9.40
CA GLY A 286 14.05 -21.98 8.89
C GLY A 286 13.64 -22.32 7.44
N GLY A 287 12.70 -21.56 6.86
CA GLY A 287 12.26 -21.68 5.48
C GLY A 287 11.22 -20.59 5.13
N PRO A 288 10.71 -20.58 3.88
CA PRO A 288 9.70 -19.62 3.46
C PRO A 288 8.44 -19.65 4.33
N VAL A 289 7.99 -18.48 4.78
CA VAL A 289 6.76 -18.32 5.56
C VAL A 289 5.55 -18.24 4.63
N ALA A 290 4.56 -19.09 4.88
CA ALA A 290 3.30 -19.11 4.14
C ALA A 290 2.57 -17.76 4.21
N LEU A 291 1.96 -17.33 3.11
CA LEU A 291 1.32 -16.01 3.00
C LEU A 291 0.30 -15.75 4.12
N SER A 292 -0.49 -16.76 4.49
CA SER A 292 -1.47 -16.72 5.56
C SER A 292 -0.89 -16.42 6.95
N ALA A 293 0.38 -16.77 7.19
CA ALA A 293 1.07 -16.54 8.46
C ALA A 293 1.82 -15.21 8.50
N ARG A 294 2.10 -14.58 7.35
CA ARG A 294 3.02 -13.43 7.26
C ARG A 294 2.56 -12.22 8.06
N SER A 295 1.26 -11.95 8.19
CA SER A 295 0.78 -10.78 8.92
C SER A 295 1.06 -10.85 10.43
N ASN A 296 1.20 -12.07 10.97
CA ASN A 296 1.39 -12.33 12.40
C ASN A 296 2.70 -13.10 12.68
N ALA A 297 3.58 -13.23 11.69
CA ALA A 297 4.82 -14.00 11.82
C ALA A 297 5.78 -13.36 12.83
N VAL A 298 5.71 -12.03 12.96
CA VAL A 298 6.47 -11.22 13.90
C VAL A 298 5.51 -10.23 14.56
N VAL A 299 5.38 -10.29 15.88
CA VAL A 299 4.50 -9.42 16.66
C VAL A 299 5.31 -8.73 17.75
N LEU A 300 5.13 -7.42 17.89
CA LEU A 300 5.76 -6.61 18.93
C LEU A 300 4.74 -6.18 19.98
N SER A 301 5.09 -6.31 21.25
CA SER A 301 4.28 -5.90 22.41
C SER A 301 5.14 -5.19 23.46
N PRO A 302 4.82 -3.96 23.92
CA PRO A 302 3.72 -3.11 23.48
C PRO A 302 3.71 -2.87 21.97
N SER A 303 2.52 -2.66 21.41
CA SER A 303 2.39 -2.48 19.96
C SER A 303 2.87 -1.09 19.56
N VAL A 304 3.76 -1.04 18.56
CA VAL A 304 4.21 0.19 17.89
C VAL A 304 3.77 0.10 16.43
N PRO A 305 3.29 1.17 15.78
CA PRO A 305 2.92 1.13 14.37
C PRO A 305 4.08 0.64 13.48
N HIS A 306 3.88 -0.48 12.78
CA HIS A 306 4.92 -1.11 11.96
C HIS A 306 4.33 -1.84 10.74
N TRP A 307 5.21 -2.30 9.87
CA TRP A 307 4.90 -3.26 8.81
C TRP A 307 6.07 -4.23 8.63
N LEU A 308 5.82 -5.40 8.05
CA LEU A 308 6.86 -6.38 7.78
C LEU A 308 7.31 -6.29 6.33
N ARG A 309 8.60 -6.04 6.13
CA ARG A 309 9.27 -6.13 4.83
C ARG A 309 9.82 -7.54 4.66
N TRP A 310 9.22 -8.29 3.75
CA TRP A 310 9.63 -9.66 3.46
C TRP A 310 10.76 -9.72 2.44
N SER A 311 11.67 -10.68 2.60
CA SER A 311 12.60 -11.07 1.55
C SER A 311 11.85 -11.62 0.33
N PRO A 312 12.45 -11.60 -0.88
CA PRO A 312 11.83 -12.20 -2.07
C PRO A 312 11.56 -13.71 -1.94
N LEU A 313 12.33 -14.41 -1.11
CA LEU A 313 12.16 -15.84 -0.82
C LEU A 313 11.19 -16.09 0.35
N PHE A 314 10.73 -15.03 1.02
CA PHE A 314 9.84 -15.05 2.18
C PHE A 314 10.38 -15.83 3.38
N ASP A 315 11.68 -16.02 3.44
CA ASP A 315 12.43 -16.70 4.51
C ASP A 315 12.99 -15.72 5.56
N SER A 316 12.91 -14.40 5.33
CA SER A 316 13.15 -13.39 6.36
C SER A 316 12.12 -12.26 6.33
N ALA A 317 11.89 -11.67 7.50
CA ALA A 317 11.06 -10.50 7.68
C ALA A 317 11.79 -9.44 8.50
N THR A 318 11.93 -8.25 7.92
CA THR A 318 12.34 -7.04 8.64
C THR A 318 11.11 -6.39 9.25
N LEU A 319 11.17 -6.12 10.56
CA LEU A 319 10.25 -5.23 11.26
C LEU A 319 10.61 -3.77 10.94
N VAL A 320 9.79 -3.11 10.12
CA VAL A 320 9.97 -1.69 9.79
C VAL A 320 9.03 -0.85 10.64
N LEU A 321 9.60 -0.18 11.63
CA LEU A 321 8.89 0.72 12.53
C LEU A 321 8.53 2.03 11.82
N ARG A 322 7.32 2.55 12.09
CA ARG A 322 6.91 3.89 11.65
C ARG A 322 7.13 4.95 12.72
N GLU A 323 7.31 4.51 13.96
CA GLU A 323 7.56 5.34 15.13
C GLU A 323 8.72 4.73 15.93
N PRO A 324 9.58 5.55 16.54
CA PRO A 324 10.69 5.05 17.35
C PRO A 324 10.16 4.32 18.59
N LEU A 325 10.91 3.32 19.04
CA LEU A 325 10.62 2.64 20.31
C LEU A 325 10.86 3.59 21.49
N VAL A 326 10.16 3.31 22.59
CA VAL A 326 10.24 4.13 23.81
C VAL A 326 11.46 3.72 24.63
N TRP A 327 12.30 4.69 25.00
CA TRP A 327 13.45 4.49 25.88
C TRP A 327 13.09 3.87 27.22
N GLY A 328 13.88 2.91 27.69
CA GLY A 328 13.70 2.21 28.96
C GLY A 328 12.56 1.18 28.94
N GLU A 329 11.75 1.16 27.87
CA GLU A 329 10.61 0.26 27.76
C GLU A 329 11.05 -1.15 27.37
N ILE A 330 10.41 -2.17 27.95
CA ILE A 330 10.67 -3.57 27.63
C ILE A 330 9.67 -4.05 26.59
N TYR A 331 10.15 -4.46 25.43
CA TYR A 331 9.37 -5.06 24.37
C TYR A 331 9.49 -6.58 24.36
N GLN A 332 8.38 -7.24 24.06
CA GLN A 332 8.28 -8.64 23.71
C GLN A 332 8.15 -8.75 22.20
N LEU A 333 9.09 -9.45 21.57
CA LEU A 333 9.05 -9.81 20.16
C LEU A 333 8.65 -11.27 20.05
N VAL A 334 7.45 -11.55 19.56
CA VAL A 334 6.99 -12.91 19.29
C VAL A 334 7.25 -13.21 17.83
N ALA A 335 8.16 -14.15 17.56
CA ALA A 335 8.48 -14.63 16.24
C ALA A 335 8.35 -16.15 16.21
N ALA A 336 7.49 -16.65 15.31
CA ALA A 336 7.21 -18.07 15.16
C ALA A 336 7.06 -18.86 16.49
N GLN A 337 6.12 -18.42 17.35
CA GLN A 337 5.85 -18.96 18.69
C GLN A 337 7.00 -18.83 19.71
N THR A 338 8.13 -18.26 19.33
CA THR A 338 9.23 -17.94 20.24
C THR A 338 9.11 -16.49 20.68
N THR A 339 9.06 -16.27 21.99
CA THR A 339 9.06 -14.92 22.58
C THR A 339 10.48 -14.54 22.97
N PHE A 340 10.92 -13.40 22.48
CA PHE A 340 12.12 -12.70 22.87
C PHE A 340 11.76 -11.44 23.62
N ARG A 341 12.65 -10.98 24.49
CA ARG A 341 12.49 -9.70 25.20
C ARG A 341 13.71 -8.83 25.00
N PHE A 342 13.50 -7.54 24.86
CA PHE A 342 14.59 -6.56 24.87
C PHE A 342 14.13 -5.28 25.52
N VAL A 343 15.06 -4.55 26.12
CA VAL A 343 14.84 -3.18 26.60
C VAL A 343 15.45 -2.21 25.61
N VAL A 344 14.84 -1.05 25.43
CA VAL A 344 15.42 0.04 24.62
C VAL A 344 16.37 0.84 25.50
N ASP A 345 17.65 0.46 25.49
CA ASP A 345 18.69 1.02 26.36
C ASP A 345 20.00 1.34 25.60
N GLY A 346 19.92 1.46 24.27
CA GLY A 346 21.03 1.83 23.40
C GLY A 346 21.64 3.21 23.69
N VAL A 347 22.96 3.31 23.61
CA VAL A 347 23.70 4.52 24.01
C VAL A 347 23.35 5.76 23.18
N TRP A 348 22.78 5.60 21.98
CA TRP A 348 22.36 6.70 21.11
C TRP A 348 20.90 7.12 21.29
N SER A 349 20.09 6.30 21.97
CA SER A 349 18.67 6.55 22.24
C SER A 349 18.41 7.15 23.62
N GLN A 350 19.46 7.33 24.43
CA GLN A 350 19.34 7.88 25.77
C GLN A 350 18.72 9.29 25.72
N PRO A 351 17.63 9.55 26.46
CA PRO A 351 16.93 10.81 26.48
C PRO A 351 17.75 11.92 27.12
N LEU A 352 17.37 13.16 26.84
CA LEU A 352 17.89 14.30 27.58
C LEU A 352 17.37 14.23 29.01
N GLN A 353 18.23 14.52 29.97
CA GLN A 353 17.83 14.69 31.37
C GLN A 353 18.43 15.99 31.90
N LEU A 354 17.65 16.72 32.68
CA LEU A 354 18.14 17.90 33.38
C LEU A 354 18.85 17.47 34.66
N GLU A 355 20.13 17.82 34.75
CA GLU A 355 20.97 17.55 35.92
C GLU A 355 20.92 18.72 36.91
N ALA A 356 21.03 19.96 36.41
CA ALA A 356 21.03 21.17 37.22
C ALA A 356 20.57 22.40 36.44
N ILE A 357 20.08 23.41 37.16
CA ILE A 357 19.85 24.77 36.65
C ILE A 357 20.70 25.70 37.51
N ALA A 358 21.51 26.57 36.90
CA ALA A 358 22.23 27.60 37.63
C ALA A 358 21.96 28.98 37.06
N LEU A 359 21.97 29.98 37.92
CA LEU A 359 21.70 31.37 37.55
C LEU A 359 22.86 32.26 37.96
N SER A 360 23.25 33.17 37.06
CA SER A 360 24.12 34.30 37.37
C SER A 360 23.40 35.60 37.11
N ASN A 361 23.51 36.54 38.05
CA ASN A 361 22.91 37.87 37.95
C ASN A 361 23.79 38.88 37.19
N SER A 362 24.86 38.39 36.58
CA SER A 362 25.72 39.16 35.68
C SER A 362 26.22 38.26 34.55
N VAL A 363 26.31 38.81 33.35
CA VAL A 363 26.89 38.12 32.18
C VAL A 363 28.42 38.26 32.15
N SER A 364 29.01 39.09 33.03
CA SER A 364 30.45 39.37 33.06
C SER A 364 31.20 38.71 34.21
N SER A 365 30.51 37.94 35.06
CA SER A 365 31.08 37.37 36.30
C SER A 365 31.92 36.11 36.12
N GLY A 366 31.97 35.54 34.91
CA GLY A 366 32.59 34.23 34.67
C GLY A 366 31.99 33.13 35.57
N ALA A 367 32.69 32.00 35.69
CA ALA A 367 32.21 30.82 36.43
C ALA A 367 31.87 31.09 37.91
N SER A 368 32.52 32.05 38.57
CA SER A 368 32.33 32.33 40.01
C SER A 368 31.02 33.03 40.37
N GLY A 369 30.25 33.49 39.38
CA GLY A 369 28.99 34.21 39.62
C GLY A 369 27.72 33.36 39.54
N PHE A 370 27.84 32.06 39.29
CA PHE A 370 26.69 31.17 39.11
C PHE A 370 26.30 30.49 40.43
N VAL A 371 25.00 30.44 40.69
CA VAL A 371 24.40 29.74 41.83
C VAL A 371 23.47 28.66 41.28
N GLU A 372 23.73 27.41 41.64
CA GLU A 372 22.82 26.30 41.35
C GLU A 372 21.51 26.48 42.12
N LEU A 373 20.38 26.37 41.42
CA LEU A 373 19.06 26.65 41.95
C LEU A 373 18.42 25.40 42.55
N SER A 374 17.87 25.56 43.74
CA SER A 374 16.95 24.63 44.38
C SER A 374 15.56 25.26 44.54
N LEU A 375 14.53 24.42 44.69
CA LEU A 375 13.15 24.88 44.83
C LEU A 375 13.01 25.80 46.05
N GLY A 376 12.49 27.01 45.84
CA GLY A 376 12.26 27.99 46.90
C GLY A 376 13.46 28.87 47.25
N ASP A 377 14.60 28.71 46.58
CA ASP A 377 15.78 29.54 46.79
C ASP A 377 15.49 31.03 46.58
N SER A 378 16.19 31.87 47.33
CA SER A 378 16.14 33.33 47.14
C SER A 378 17.31 33.77 46.26
N VAL A 379 17.00 34.43 45.15
CA VAL A 379 17.97 34.79 44.12
C VAL A 379 17.89 36.28 43.84
N THR A 380 19.02 36.98 43.86
CA THR A 380 19.06 38.41 43.52
C THR A 380 19.21 38.55 42.00
N LEU A 381 18.17 39.02 41.31
CA LEU A 381 18.23 39.27 39.86
C LEU A 381 18.79 40.65 39.55
N PHE A 382 18.55 41.61 40.45
CA PHE A 382 18.91 43.00 40.24
C PHE A 382 19.86 43.49 41.32
N THR A 383 20.90 44.22 40.90
CA THR A 383 21.77 44.91 41.85
C THR A 383 21.34 46.36 42.03
N PRO A 384 21.34 46.91 43.26
CA PRO A 384 21.02 48.32 43.48
C PRO A 384 21.96 49.23 42.68
N GLN A 385 21.41 50.21 41.96
CA GLN A 385 22.23 51.17 41.21
C GLN A 385 22.92 52.15 42.18
N SER A 386 24.25 52.15 42.22
CA SER A 386 25.01 53.10 43.04
C SER A 386 24.77 54.54 42.58
N GLY A 387 24.28 55.40 43.49
CA GLY A 387 24.01 56.81 43.21
C GLY A 387 22.63 57.14 42.63
N SER A 388 21.71 56.19 42.57
CA SER A 388 20.30 56.41 42.18
C SER A 388 19.38 56.64 43.40
N GLU A 389 18.15 57.14 43.20
CA GLU A 389 17.20 57.34 44.29
C GLU A 389 16.94 56.02 45.06
N PRO A 390 16.74 56.06 46.39
CA PRO A 390 16.39 54.87 47.16
C PRO A 390 15.17 54.15 46.57
N GLY A 391 15.36 52.93 46.07
CA GLY A 391 14.31 52.14 45.41
C GLY A 391 14.43 52.05 43.88
N SER A 392 15.41 52.72 43.25
CA SER A 392 15.72 52.56 41.82
C SER A 392 16.49 51.25 41.58
N ILE A 393 15.84 50.31 40.91
CA ILE A 393 16.38 48.99 40.55
C ILE A 393 16.72 49.01 39.05
N ALA A 394 17.96 48.74 38.69
CA ALA A 394 18.41 48.76 37.29
C ALA A 394 18.05 47.46 36.57
N ASN A 395 17.79 47.52 35.26
CA ASN A 395 17.71 46.33 34.43
C ASN A 395 19.00 45.52 34.54
N SER A 396 18.87 44.19 34.52
CA SER A 396 20.00 43.28 34.61
C SER A 396 19.95 42.28 33.48
N ASN A 397 21.10 42.04 32.86
CA ASN A 397 21.27 40.88 32.01
C ASN A 397 21.67 39.72 32.91
N ILE A 398 20.82 38.69 32.97
CA ILE A 398 21.07 37.47 33.72
C ILE A 398 21.44 36.34 32.76
N ALA A 399 22.13 35.33 33.28
CA ALA A 399 22.43 34.11 32.57
C ALA A 399 21.83 32.92 33.32
N VAL A 400 21.19 32.00 32.60
CA VAL A 400 20.67 30.74 33.15
C VAL A 400 21.31 29.59 32.42
N ASP A 401 22.09 28.78 33.12
CA ASP A 401 22.75 27.58 32.60
C ASP A 401 21.89 26.35 32.92
N PHE A 402 21.48 25.63 31.88
CA PHE A 402 20.86 24.31 31.95
C PHE A 402 21.93 23.25 31.73
N VAL A 403 22.16 22.42 32.73
CA VAL A 403 23.08 21.30 32.65
C VAL A 403 22.29 20.06 32.24
N LEU A 404 22.57 19.55 31.05
CA LEU A 404 21.82 18.45 30.45
C LEU A 404 22.73 17.25 30.24
N THR A 405 22.30 16.08 30.69
CA THR A 405 22.88 14.81 30.23
C THR A 405 22.12 14.32 29.00
N HIS A 406 22.82 13.64 28.10
CA HIS A 406 22.27 13.19 26.81
C HIS A 406 23.02 11.95 26.30
N ALA A 407 22.51 11.38 25.21
CA ALA A 407 23.15 10.27 24.49
C ALA A 407 24.61 10.55 24.11
N ALA A 408 25.40 9.48 24.00
CA ALA A 408 26.84 9.58 23.72
C ALA A 408 27.11 10.28 22.38
N ASN A 409 27.91 11.35 22.44
CA ASN A 409 28.26 12.23 21.32
C ASN A 409 27.05 12.93 20.67
N ALA A 410 25.89 12.95 21.34
CA ALA A 410 24.77 13.76 20.89
C ALA A 410 25.07 15.24 21.10
N VAL A 411 24.45 16.08 20.27
CA VAL A 411 24.55 17.54 20.34
C VAL A 411 23.16 18.08 20.62
N VAL A 412 23.02 18.86 21.69
CA VAL A 412 21.73 19.44 22.07
C VAL A 412 21.31 20.51 21.06
N SER A 413 20.05 20.45 20.61
CA SER A 413 19.47 21.39 19.65
C SER A 413 19.11 22.72 20.32
N LEU A 414 19.86 23.78 20.01
CA LEU A 414 19.57 25.14 20.48
C LEU A 414 18.16 25.60 20.07
N GLY A 415 17.73 25.32 18.83
CA GLY A 415 16.37 25.66 18.38
C GLY A 415 15.28 24.91 19.14
N GLY A 416 15.52 23.65 19.48
CA GLY A 416 14.64 22.86 20.35
C GLY A 416 14.54 23.46 21.75
N LEU A 417 15.66 23.86 22.32
CA LEU A 417 15.72 24.50 23.64
C LEU A 417 15.06 25.86 23.68
N MET A 418 15.28 26.72 22.68
CA MET A 418 14.59 28.01 22.59
C MET A 418 13.06 27.83 22.58
N SER A 419 12.59 26.79 21.90
CA SER A 419 11.16 26.46 21.83
C SER A 419 10.63 25.92 23.17
N ALA A 420 11.48 25.23 23.92
CA ALA A 420 11.17 24.55 25.19
C ALA A 420 11.30 25.44 26.44
N PHE A 421 12.19 26.43 26.42
CA PHE A 421 12.53 27.27 27.56
C PHE A 421 11.47 28.33 27.82
N ARG A 422 11.04 28.46 29.07
CA ARG A 422 10.18 29.56 29.52
C ARG A 422 10.70 30.13 30.84
N ILE A 423 10.58 31.44 30.98
CA ILE A 423 10.77 32.15 32.25
C ILE A 423 9.62 33.14 32.40
N SER A 424 9.04 33.20 33.60
CA SER A 424 7.88 34.05 33.87
C SER A 424 7.85 34.50 35.33
N SER A 425 7.17 35.62 35.55
CA SER A 425 6.99 36.21 36.88
C SER A 425 5.51 36.04 37.29
N GLY A 426 5.28 35.57 38.51
CA GLY A 426 3.95 35.12 38.95
C GLY A 426 2.91 36.25 39.04
N SER A 427 3.33 37.47 39.38
CA SER A 427 2.49 38.67 39.43
C SER A 427 2.67 39.59 38.21
N GLY A 428 3.66 39.31 37.36
CA GLY A 428 4.02 40.15 36.22
C GLY A 428 4.90 41.36 36.59
N ALA A 429 5.47 41.40 37.80
CA ALA A 429 6.34 42.50 38.21
C ALA A 429 7.72 42.48 37.52
N PHE A 430 8.12 41.35 36.94
CA PHE A 430 9.31 41.22 36.09
C PHE A 430 8.96 40.83 34.66
N ALA A 431 9.60 41.53 33.71
CA ALA A 431 9.56 41.19 32.29
C ALA A 431 10.89 40.55 31.87
N PHE A 432 10.81 39.44 31.13
CA PHE A 432 11.97 38.69 30.67
C PHE A 432 11.99 38.60 29.15
N THR A 433 13.15 38.86 28.55
CA THR A 433 13.39 38.67 27.12
C THR A 433 14.64 37.82 26.92
N VAL A 434 14.52 36.69 26.22
CA VAL A 434 15.70 35.89 25.84
C VAL A 434 16.45 36.61 24.75
N LEU A 435 17.70 36.97 25.02
CA LEU A 435 18.59 37.67 24.12
C LEU A 435 19.35 36.70 23.20
N ASP A 436 19.87 35.62 23.78
CA ASP A 436 20.69 34.65 23.09
C ASP A 436 20.68 33.30 23.82
N MET A 437 21.06 32.23 23.12
CA MET A 437 21.28 30.92 23.71
C MET A 437 22.56 30.30 23.18
N ALA A 438 23.48 29.97 24.09
CA ALA A 438 24.78 29.40 23.75
C ALA A 438 24.90 27.96 24.25
N LEU A 439 25.47 27.10 23.41
CA LEU A 439 25.84 25.73 23.77
C LEU A 439 27.30 25.72 24.26
N ASP A 440 27.53 25.05 25.37
CA ASP A 440 28.83 24.81 26.01
C ASP A 440 29.70 26.08 26.15
N PRO A 441 29.19 27.13 26.82
CA PRO A 441 29.95 28.35 27.02
C PRO A 441 31.20 28.06 27.86
N SER A 442 32.36 28.54 27.40
CA SER A 442 33.68 28.24 27.99
C SER A 442 33.86 28.74 29.43
N ASP A 443 33.03 29.68 29.85
CA ASP A 443 33.04 30.33 31.16
C ASP A 443 31.96 29.76 32.10
N SER A 444 31.26 28.69 31.72
CA SER A 444 30.37 27.95 32.63
C SER A 444 31.16 27.29 33.78
N PRO A 445 30.62 27.28 35.02
CA PRO A 445 31.19 26.50 36.11
C PRO A 445 31.03 24.99 35.89
N PHE A 446 30.05 24.57 35.09
CA PHE A 446 29.83 23.18 34.71
C PHE A 446 30.60 22.87 33.43
N GLN A 447 31.40 21.81 33.47
CA GLN A 447 32.19 21.39 32.33
C GLN A 447 31.40 20.38 31.47
N PRO A 448 31.33 20.60 30.14
CA PRO A 448 30.72 19.65 29.22
C PRO A 448 31.56 18.37 29.08
N SER A 449 30.95 17.31 28.57
CA SER A 449 31.57 16.01 28.31
C SER A 449 30.90 15.32 27.12
N ALA A 450 31.35 14.12 26.76
CA ALA A 450 30.74 13.34 25.67
C ALA A 450 29.24 13.02 25.87
N GLN A 451 28.72 13.14 27.09
CA GLN A 451 27.31 12.86 27.45
C GLN A 451 26.69 13.99 28.29
N ARG A 452 27.31 15.16 28.31
CA ARG A 452 26.86 16.30 29.12
C ARG A 452 27.10 17.60 28.36
N SER A 453 26.06 18.40 28.22
CA SER A 453 26.13 19.73 27.63
C SER A 453 25.64 20.77 28.63
N VAL A 454 26.13 22.00 28.50
CA VAL A 454 25.61 23.16 29.21
C VAL A 454 24.99 24.09 28.21
N VAL A 455 23.76 24.52 28.47
CA VAL A 455 23.09 25.51 27.61
C VAL A 455 22.77 26.74 28.40
N ARG A 456 23.36 27.87 27.99
CA ARG A 456 23.15 29.17 28.59
C ARG A 456 22.08 29.94 27.85
N ALA A 457 21.04 30.35 28.55
CA ALA A 457 20.14 31.40 28.10
C ALA A 457 20.60 32.76 28.67
N LEU A 458 20.87 33.71 27.78
CA LEU A 458 21.10 35.11 28.14
C LEU A 458 19.77 35.84 28.12
N ILE A 459 19.43 36.54 29.21
CA ILE A 459 18.09 37.10 29.42
C ILE A 459 18.21 38.55 29.87
N ASP A 460 17.51 39.45 29.20
CA ASP A 460 17.22 40.80 29.69
C ASP A 460 16.06 40.71 30.68
N ALA A 461 16.35 40.95 31.96
CA ALA A 461 15.36 41.04 33.02
C ALA A 461 15.09 42.51 33.35
N ARG A 462 13.82 42.90 33.43
CA ARG A 462 13.39 44.26 33.75
C ARG A 462 12.37 44.28 34.87
N ASN A 463 12.54 45.18 35.82
CA ASN A 463 11.52 45.45 36.84
C ASN A 463 10.46 46.41 36.26
N VAL A 464 9.21 45.96 36.21
CA VAL A 464 8.07 46.71 35.68
C VAL A 464 6.98 46.99 36.72
N GLY A 465 7.04 46.36 37.90
CA GLY A 465 5.98 46.39 38.91
C GLY A 465 6.36 46.93 40.29
N GLY A 466 7.63 47.27 40.56
CA GLY A 466 8.09 47.84 41.82
C GLY A 466 7.98 46.92 43.05
N ALA A 467 7.67 45.63 42.85
CA ALA A 467 7.69 44.64 43.92
C ALA A 467 9.15 44.34 44.33
N PRO A 468 9.47 44.30 45.63
CA PRO A 468 10.83 44.03 46.12
C PRO A 468 11.20 42.53 46.07
N MET A 469 10.20 41.67 45.87
CA MET A 469 10.32 40.20 45.85
C MET A 469 9.22 39.63 44.97
N GLU A 470 9.53 38.59 44.19
CA GLU A 470 8.54 37.90 43.36
C GLU A 470 8.90 36.42 43.13
N VAL A 471 7.89 35.56 42.98
CA VAL A 471 8.10 34.18 42.51
C VAL A 471 8.35 34.18 41.00
N VAL A 472 9.54 33.73 40.60
CA VAL A 472 9.92 33.51 39.21
C VAL A 472 9.90 32.02 38.92
N THR A 473 9.19 31.65 37.86
CA THR A 473 9.09 30.27 37.36
C THR A 473 10.01 30.11 36.16
N ILE A 474 10.94 29.16 36.23
CA ILE A 474 11.85 28.77 35.14
C ILE A 474 11.48 27.34 34.70
N GLU A 475 11.29 27.14 33.40
CA GLU A 475 10.82 25.86 32.86
C GLU A 475 11.60 25.43 31.62
N LEU A 476 11.73 24.12 31.49
CA LEU A 476 12.25 23.45 30.31
C LEU A 476 11.30 22.33 29.89
N GLY A 477 10.67 22.47 28.72
CA GLY A 477 9.69 21.51 28.20
C GLY A 477 10.28 20.39 27.34
N GLU A 478 9.42 19.42 26.99
CA GLU A 478 9.69 18.24 26.16
C GLU A 478 10.08 18.54 24.69
N GLN A 479 10.05 19.81 24.29
CA GLN A 479 10.55 20.24 22.97
C GLN A 479 12.08 20.31 22.93
N ALA A 480 12.75 20.27 24.09
CA ALA A 480 14.19 20.13 24.16
C ALA A 480 14.59 18.76 23.63
N HIS A 481 15.48 18.75 22.65
CA HIS A 481 15.95 17.53 21.99
C HIS A 481 17.40 17.64 21.54
N ASP A 482 18.02 16.50 21.23
CA ASP A 482 19.33 16.42 20.59
C ASP A 482 19.22 16.16 19.08
N ASN A 483 20.37 16.11 18.41
CA ASN A 483 20.48 15.79 16.99
C ASN A 483 20.07 14.36 16.62
N TYR A 484 19.97 13.43 17.58
CA TYR A 484 19.38 12.11 17.40
C TYR A 484 17.86 12.10 17.62
N GLY A 485 17.27 13.26 17.93
CA GLY A 485 15.85 13.41 18.20
C GLY A 485 15.42 12.79 19.52
N ASN A 486 16.35 12.50 20.43
CA ASN A 486 16.01 12.16 21.81
C ASN A 486 15.46 13.41 22.47
N ARG A 487 14.41 13.27 23.28
CA ARG A 487 13.73 14.39 23.93
C ARG A 487 13.91 14.32 25.43
N LEU A 488 13.70 15.47 26.06
CA LEU A 488 13.50 15.54 27.50
C LEU A 488 12.24 14.76 27.86
N LEU A 489 12.34 13.79 28.78
CA LEU A 489 11.22 12.89 29.11
C LEU A 489 10.07 13.60 29.82
N GLU A 490 10.39 14.60 30.63
CA GLU A 490 9.43 15.31 31.46
C GLU A 490 9.71 16.81 31.40
N ARG A 491 8.66 17.62 31.56
CA ARG A 491 8.81 19.06 31.75
C ARG A 491 9.43 19.33 33.13
N TYR A 492 10.51 20.10 33.13
CA TYR A 492 11.10 20.63 34.36
C TYR A 492 10.56 22.01 34.66
N ARG A 493 10.31 22.25 35.95
CA ARG A 493 9.80 23.52 36.47
C ARG A 493 10.45 23.77 37.83
N ILE A 494 11.06 24.94 37.98
CA ILE A 494 11.58 25.42 39.26
C ILE A 494 11.00 26.80 39.56
N GLU A 495 10.63 27.00 40.82
CA GLU A 495 10.15 28.29 41.34
C GLU A 495 11.18 28.82 42.34
N VAL A 496 11.60 30.08 42.15
CA VAL A 496 12.55 30.78 43.01
C VAL A 496 11.99 32.13 43.43
N ASN A 497 12.40 32.61 44.60
CA ASN A 497 12.07 33.94 45.10
C ASN A 497 13.10 34.94 44.59
N ALA A 498 12.74 35.74 43.59
CA ALA A 498 13.60 36.74 42.99
C ALA A 498 13.52 38.09 43.72
N GLN A 499 14.68 38.67 44.05
CA GLN A 499 14.87 39.99 44.66
C GLN A 499 15.54 40.98 43.70
#